data_AF-A0AAV1US45-F1
#
_entry.id   AF-A0AAV1US45-F1
#
_cell.length_a   1.000
_cell.length_b   1.000
_cell.length_c   1.000
_cell.angle_alpha   90.00
_cell.angle_beta   90.00
_cell.angle_gamma   90.00
#
_symmetry.space_group_name_H-M   'P 1'
#
loop_
_entity.id
_entity.type
_entity.pdbx_description
1 polymer ?
#
loop_
_entity_poly.entity_id
_entity_poly.type
_entity_poly.pdbx_seq_one_letter_code
_entity_poly.pdbx_strand_id
1 'polypeptide(L)'
;MNSIRVVLSVCAAYAYEMEQLDADTAFFNSELEDRVYMEVPLGAENPQGYVCQLNKAIYGLKQAASAWNKTIHRVFLNYGFKKAVVCHYVGDMIIAAKTSDKISDVKDALKNAFKMKELGPAKFILGMEIDHDMTSGTLMINQTRYIDDVANRFWARKR
;
A
#
# COMPACT_ATOMS: atom_id res chain seq x y z
N MET A 1 -4.71 11.91 4.61
CA MET A 1 -4.72 12.34 3.19
C MET A 1 -3.62 13.36 2.84
N ASN A 2 -3.05 14.09 3.81
CA ASN A 2 -2.03 15.11 3.52
C ASN A 2 -0.67 14.54 3.06
N SER A 3 -0.23 13.39 3.58
CA SER A 3 1.08 12.81 3.26
C SER A 3 1.24 12.37 1.81
N ILE A 4 0.25 11.68 1.23
CA ILE A 4 0.29 11.26 -0.19
C ILE A 4 0.38 12.48 -1.09
N ARG A 5 -0.42 13.52 -0.85
CA ARG A 5 -0.37 14.75 -1.64
C ARG A 5 1.01 15.42 -1.54
N VAL A 6 1.61 15.47 -0.35
CA VAL A 6 2.97 15.98 -0.17
C VAL A 6 3.97 15.17 -0.99
N VAL A 7 3.90 13.83 -0.96
CA VAL A 7 4.79 12.98 -1.76
C VAL A 7 4.60 13.26 -3.26
N LEU A 8 3.37 13.31 -3.75
CA LEU A 8 3.09 13.63 -5.15
C LEU A 8 3.61 15.04 -5.53
N SER A 9 3.46 16.03 -4.66
CA SER A 9 4.03 17.37 -4.86
C SER A 9 5.56 17.35 -4.92
N VAL A 10 6.22 16.54 -4.09
CA VAL A 10 7.67 16.33 -4.17
C VAL A 10 8.04 15.67 -5.50
N CYS A 11 7.31 14.65 -5.93
CA CYS A 11 7.58 13.99 -7.21
C CYS A 11 7.47 14.95 -8.39
N ALA A 12 6.44 15.80 -8.41
CA ALA A 12 6.27 16.82 -9.43
C ALA A 12 7.40 17.87 -9.38
N ALA A 13 7.74 18.36 -8.19
CA ALA A 13 8.75 19.41 -8.02
C ALA A 13 10.17 18.97 -8.40
N TYR A 14 10.50 17.69 -8.18
CA TYR A 14 11.84 17.16 -8.44
C TYR A 14 11.93 16.25 -9.67
N ALA A 15 10.84 16.14 -10.45
CA ALA A 15 10.71 15.23 -11.59
C ALA A 15 11.15 13.80 -11.22
N TYR A 16 10.50 13.22 -10.21
CA TYR A 16 10.75 11.83 -9.83
C TYR A 16 9.79 10.90 -10.57
N GLU A 17 10.36 9.88 -11.21
CA GLU A 17 9.58 8.75 -11.70
C GLU A 17 8.88 8.06 -10.54
N MET A 18 7.66 7.56 -10.78
CA MET A 18 6.84 6.90 -9.78
C MET A 18 6.37 5.54 -10.29
N GLU A 19 6.68 4.49 -9.54
CA GLU A 19 6.16 3.15 -9.77
C GLU A 19 5.33 2.68 -8.57
N GLN A 20 4.40 1.79 -8.86
CA GLN A 20 3.44 1.27 -7.91
C GLN A 20 3.63 -0.23 -7.69
N LEU A 21 3.63 -0.59 -6.41
CA LEU A 21 3.58 -1.97 -5.94
C LEU A 21 2.32 -2.18 -5.09
N ASP A 22 1.87 -3.41 -5.04
CA ASP A 22 0.83 -3.87 -4.14
C ASP A 22 1.34 -5.07 -3.33
N ALA A 23 1.25 -4.99 -2.00
CA ALA A 23 1.68 -6.06 -1.11
C ALA A 23 0.58 -7.10 -0.93
N ASP A 24 0.86 -8.34 -1.33
CA ASP A 24 -0.10 -9.43 -1.14
C ASP A 24 -0.29 -9.69 0.35
N THR A 25 -1.55 -9.66 0.81
CA THR A 25 -1.90 -9.94 2.21
C THR A 25 -1.10 -9.12 3.24
N ALA A 26 -0.93 -7.80 3.02
CA ALA A 26 -0.08 -6.89 3.83
C ALA A 26 0.03 -7.20 5.34
N PHE A 27 -1.10 -7.36 6.05
CA PHE A 27 -1.07 -7.60 7.50
C PHE A 27 -0.53 -8.98 7.89
N PHE A 28 -0.76 -10.02 7.08
CA PHE A 28 -0.27 -11.37 7.36
C PHE A 28 1.27 -11.47 7.30
N ASN A 29 1.92 -10.52 6.62
CA ASN A 29 3.37 -10.40 6.62
C ASN A 29 3.94 -9.84 7.93
N SER A 30 3.09 -9.37 8.86
CA SER A 30 3.49 -8.69 10.09
C SER A 30 3.31 -9.58 11.31
N GLU A 31 4.33 -9.61 12.17
CA GLU A 31 4.23 -10.19 13.51
C GLU A 31 3.45 -9.27 14.45
N LEU A 32 2.76 -9.85 15.43
CA LEU A 32 2.16 -9.12 16.53
C LEU A 32 3.12 -9.05 17.72
N GLU A 33 3.36 -7.84 18.22
CA GLU A 33 4.10 -7.64 19.48
C GLU A 33 3.25 -8.03 20.70
N ASP A 34 1.96 -7.71 20.65
CA ASP A 34 1.00 -8.03 21.70
C ASP A 34 0.47 -9.46 21.55
N ARG A 35 0.18 -10.12 22.68
CA ARG A 35 -0.58 -11.37 22.67
C ARG A 35 -2.05 -11.08 22.42
N VAL A 36 -2.56 -11.56 21.30
CA VAL A 36 -3.95 -11.35 20.88
C VAL A 36 -4.59 -12.71 20.72
N TYR A 37 -5.77 -12.87 21.32
CA TYR A 37 -6.59 -14.06 21.19
C TYR A 37 -7.87 -13.73 20.43
N MET A 38 -8.38 -14.71 19.70
CA MET A 38 -9.69 -14.64 19.05
C MET A 38 -10.45 -15.94 19.25
N GLU A 39 -11.77 -15.87 19.09
CA GLU A 39 -12.61 -17.06 19.01
C GLU A 39 -12.20 -17.93 17.82
N VAL A 40 -12.40 -19.24 17.94
CA VAL A 40 -12.17 -20.17 16.84
C VAL A 40 -13.11 -19.79 15.69
N PRO A 41 -12.59 -19.58 14.47
CA PRO A 41 -13.40 -19.12 13.35
C PRO A 41 -14.51 -20.11 13.00
N LEU A 42 -15.62 -19.58 12.51
CA LEU A 42 -16.78 -20.38 12.14
C LEU A 42 -16.41 -21.39 11.05
N GLY A 43 -16.72 -22.66 11.29
CA GLY A 43 -16.36 -23.78 10.40
C GLY A 43 -15.17 -24.63 10.86
N ALA A 44 -14.45 -24.22 11.92
CA ALA A 44 -13.50 -25.08 12.60
C ALA A 44 -14.16 -25.75 13.84
N GLU A 45 -13.87 -27.03 14.06
CA GLU A 45 -14.35 -27.74 15.24
C GLU A 45 -13.69 -27.17 16.51
N ASN A 46 -14.50 -26.86 17.53
CA ASN A 46 -14.01 -26.41 18.83
C ASN A 46 -14.70 -27.13 20.01
N PRO A 47 -14.64 -28.47 20.09
CA PRO A 47 -15.37 -29.20 21.13
C PRO A 47 -14.88 -28.92 22.56
N GLN A 48 -13.64 -28.43 22.72
CA GLN A 48 -13.02 -28.15 24.01
C GLN A 48 -13.10 -26.66 24.43
N GLY A 49 -13.73 -25.79 23.62
CA GLY A 49 -13.88 -24.38 23.95
C GLY A 49 -12.57 -23.59 23.99
N TYR A 50 -11.60 -23.95 23.15
CA TYR A 50 -10.34 -23.24 23.01
C TYR A 50 -10.50 -21.87 22.35
N VAL A 51 -9.46 -21.06 22.50
CA VAL A 51 -9.27 -19.79 21.79
C VAL A 51 -8.01 -19.85 20.93
N CYS A 52 -8.01 -19.14 19.80
CA CYS A 52 -6.84 -19.06 18.93
C CYS A 52 -5.94 -17.92 19.38
N GLN A 53 -4.64 -18.16 19.53
CA GLN A 53 -3.66 -17.09 19.62
C GLN A 53 -3.25 -16.67 18.20
N LEU A 54 -3.32 -15.38 17.91
CA LEU A 54 -2.86 -14.82 16.65
C LEU A 54 -1.35 -14.59 16.71
N ASN A 55 -0.64 -15.22 15.79
CA ASN A 55 0.80 -14.99 15.59
C ASN A 55 1.06 -13.82 14.63
N LYS A 56 0.20 -13.67 13.61
CA LYS A 56 0.29 -12.63 12.59
C LYS A 56 -0.85 -11.63 12.72
N ALA A 57 -0.61 -10.40 12.25
CA ALA A 57 -1.66 -9.40 12.18
C ALA A 57 -2.70 -9.77 11.11
N ILE A 58 -3.98 -9.52 11.40
CA ILE A 58 -5.09 -9.74 10.49
C ILE A 58 -5.95 -8.48 10.39
N TYR A 59 -6.79 -8.42 9.36
CA TYR A 59 -7.78 -7.35 9.21
C TYR A 59 -8.72 -7.29 10.42
N GLY A 60 -9.08 -6.06 10.82
CA GLY A 60 -9.95 -5.82 11.99
C GLY A 60 -9.19 -5.62 13.30
N LEU A 61 -7.91 -5.97 13.39
CA LEU A 61 -7.10 -5.63 14.56
C LEU A 61 -6.71 -4.14 14.54
N LYS A 62 -6.95 -3.45 15.66
CA LYS A 62 -6.57 -2.02 15.83
C LYS A 62 -5.07 -1.76 15.62
N GLN A 63 -4.22 -2.75 15.88
CA GLN A 63 -2.77 -2.66 15.77
C GLN A 63 -2.21 -3.18 14.44
N ALA A 64 -3.02 -3.76 13.54
CA ALA A 64 -2.53 -4.37 12.31
C ALA A 64 -1.76 -3.38 11.42
N ALA A 65 -2.30 -2.18 11.23
CA ALA A 65 -1.64 -1.13 10.44
C ALA A 65 -0.29 -0.71 11.06
N SER A 66 -0.21 -0.64 12.39
CA SER A 66 1.04 -0.30 13.10
C SER A 66 2.08 -1.42 12.95
N ALA A 67 1.66 -2.68 13.11
CA ALA A 67 2.52 -3.85 12.92
C ALA A 67 3.09 -3.90 11.50
N TRP A 68 2.27 -3.60 10.49
CA TRP A 68 2.72 -3.53 9.10
C TRP A 68 3.70 -2.39 8.84
N ASN A 69 3.40 -1.19 9.34
CA ASN A 69 4.31 -0.06 9.20
C ASN A 69 5.68 -0.34 9.84
N LYS A 70 5.73 -0.95 11.03
CA LYS A 70 6.98 -1.37 11.69
C LYS A 70 7.72 -2.44 10.87
N THR A 71 6.98 -3.39 10.30
CA THR A 71 7.54 -4.47 9.48
C THR A 71 8.22 -3.92 8.22
N ILE A 72 7.54 -3.03 7.48
CA ILE A 72 8.10 -2.32 6.32
C ILE A 72 9.28 -1.44 6.71
N HIS A 73 9.16 -0.69 7.81
CA HIS A 73 10.24 0.16 8.30
C HIS A 73 11.53 -0.63 8.56
N ARG A 74 11.42 -1.84 9.14
CA ARG A 74 12.56 -2.74 9.37
C ARG A 74 13.22 -3.20 8.07
N VAL A 75 12.45 -3.47 7.02
CA VAL A 75 13.00 -3.79 5.69
C VAL A 75 13.82 -2.62 5.16
N PHE A 76 13.32 -1.39 5.27
CA PHE A 76 14.06 -0.21 4.82
C PHE A 76 15.30 0.12 5.67
N LEU A 77 15.25 -0.12 6.99
CA LEU A 77 16.42 -0.01 7.86
C LEU A 77 17.51 -0.99 7.43
N ASN A 78 17.17 -2.26 7.20
CA ASN A 78 18.12 -3.29 6.77
C ASN A 78 18.68 -3.02 5.37
N TYR A 79 17.86 -2.44 4.50
CA TYR A 79 18.28 -2.00 3.17
C TYR A 79 19.18 -0.75 3.18
N GLY A 80 19.16 0.04 4.27
CA GLY A 80 20.05 1.18 4.47
C GLY A 80 19.59 2.50 3.82
N PHE A 81 18.28 2.67 3.59
CA PHE A 81 17.64 3.88 3.03
C PHE A 81 18.43 4.59 1.89
N LYS A 82 18.08 4.29 0.64
CA LYS A 82 18.62 5.03 -0.52
C LYS A 82 17.77 6.28 -0.83
N LYS A 83 18.29 7.17 -1.68
CA LYS A 83 17.63 8.39 -2.19
C LYS A 83 16.37 8.09 -3.03
N ALA A 84 15.34 7.56 -2.38
CA ALA A 84 14.02 7.26 -2.92
C ALA A 84 12.97 7.63 -1.87
N VAL A 85 11.82 8.08 -2.32
CA VAL A 85 10.65 8.35 -1.48
C VAL A 85 9.72 7.16 -1.61
N VAL A 86 9.34 6.56 -0.48
CA VAL A 86 8.33 5.49 -0.45
C VAL A 86 7.12 5.98 0.32
N CYS A 87 5.96 5.90 -0.29
CA CYS A 87 4.68 6.16 0.33
C CYS A 87 3.86 4.87 0.31
N HIS A 88 3.37 4.42 1.47
CA HIS A 88 2.50 3.25 1.54
C HIS A 88 1.22 3.53 2.30
N TYR A 89 0.15 2.87 1.85
CA TYR A 89 -1.12 2.80 2.54
C TYR A 89 -1.59 1.34 2.53
N VAL A 90 -1.30 0.63 3.62
CA VAL A 90 -1.57 -0.81 3.75
C VAL A 90 -0.90 -1.57 2.59
N GLY A 91 -1.66 -2.13 1.65
CA GLY A 91 -1.12 -2.88 0.51
C GLY A 91 -0.56 -1.98 -0.59
N ASP A 92 -1.15 -0.82 -0.81
CA ASP A 92 -0.80 0.09 -1.90
C ASP A 92 0.49 0.86 -1.59
N MET A 93 1.49 0.76 -2.47
CA MET A 93 2.77 1.46 -2.33
C MET A 93 3.13 2.24 -3.59
N ILE A 94 3.57 3.48 -3.42
CA ILE A 94 4.27 4.27 -4.44
C ILE A 94 5.74 4.38 -4.05
N ILE A 95 6.62 4.05 -5.00
CA ILE A 95 8.06 4.24 -4.92
C ILE A 95 8.41 5.33 -5.93
N ALA A 96 9.07 6.37 -5.46
CA ALA A 96 9.48 7.49 -6.30
C ALA A 96 10.97 7.78 -6.18
N ALA A 97 11.65 7.94 -7.31
CA ALA A 97 13.05 8.34 -7.35
C ALA A 97 13.41 9.03 -8.66
N LYS A 98 14.60 9.62 -8.73
CA LYS A 98 15.10 10.31 -9.93
C LYS A 98 15.56 9.36 -11.05
N THR A 99 15.78 8.09 -10.72
CA THR A 99 16.33 7.08 -11.66
C THR A 99 15.65 5.75 -11.42
N SER A 100 15.29 5.07 -12.51
CA SER A 100 14.72 3.72 -12.51
C SER A 100 15.54 2.71 -11.69
N ASP A 101 16.87 2.78 -11.71
CA ASP A 101 17.74 1.89 -10.91
C ASP A 101 17.43 1.97 -9.41
N LYS A 102 17.14 3.17 -8.90
CA LYS A 102 16.80 3.36 -7.48
C LYS A 102 15.42 2.83 -7.15
N ILE A 103 14.48 2.93 -8.10
CA ILE A 103 13.17 2.31 -7.97
C ILE A 103 13.34 0.78 -7.95
N SER A 104 14.12 0.22 -8.88
CA SER A 104 14.40 -1.22 -8.94
C SER A 104 15.03 -1.73 -7.66
N ASP A 105 16.07 -1.07 -7.15
CA ASP A 105 16.71 -1.49 -5.90
C ASP A 105 15.72 -1.59 -4.72
N VAL A 106 14.76 -0.64 -4.64
CA VAL A 106 13.72 -0.62 -3.59
C VAL A 106 12.69 -1.72 -3.82
N LYS A 107 12.27 -1.92 -5.08
CA LYS A 107 11.36 -3.00 -5.46
C LYS A 107 11.95 -4.36 -5.11
N ASP A 108 13.22 -4.58 -5.40
CA ASP A 108 13.93 -5.82 -5.11
C ASP A 108 14.03 -6.07 -3.60
N ALA A 109 14.35 -5.04 -2.81
CA ALA A 109 14.36 -5.15 -1.36
C ALA A 109 12.99 -5.57 -0.79
N LEU A 110 11.90 -4.99 -1.30
CA LEU A 110 10.54 -5.33 -0.88
C LEU A 110 10.11 -6.73 -1.35
N LYS A 111 10.44 -7.10 -2.59
CA LYS A 111 10.15 -8.42 -3.17
C LYS A 111 10.91 -9.55 -2.51
N ASN A 112 12.13 -9.29 -2.04
CA ASN A 112 12.92 -10.25 -1.28
C ASN A 112 12.33 -10.48 0.12
N ALA A 113 11.63 -9.48 0.68
CA ALA A 113 11.01 -9.58 1.98
C ALA A 113 9.57 -10.14 1.94
N PHE A 114 8.80 -9.78 0.91
CA PHE A 114 7.37 -10.10 0.82
C PHE A 114 6.95 -10.43 -0.61
N LYS A 115 5.81 -11.10 -0.74
CA LYS A 115 5.15 -11.27 -2.03
C LYS A 115 4.54 -9.94 -2.47
N MET A 116 5.14 -9.32 -3.48
CA MET A 116 4.72 -8.03 -4.04
C MET A 116 4.23 -8.22 -5.48
N LYS A 117 3.16 -7.53 -5.84
CA LYS A 117 2.67 -7.38 -7.20
C LYS A 117 3.14 -6.06 -7.77
N GLU A 118 3.69 -6.07 -8.98
CA GLU A 118 4.01 -4.84 -9.69
C GLU A 118 2.80 -4.35 -10.47
N LEU A 119 2.47 -3.06 -10.30
CA LEU A 119 1.41 -2.40 -11.04
C LEU A 119 1.96 -1.46 -12.13
N GLY A 120 3.30 -1.30 -12.18
CA GLY A 120 3.98 -0.45 -13.16
C GLY A 120 3.95 1.03 -12.75
N PRO A 121 3.90 1.97 -13.71
CA PRO A 121 3.81 3.40 -13.40
C PRO A 121 2.62 3.72 -12.49
N ALA A 122 2.81 4.63 -11.53
CA ALA A 122 1.76 5.03 -10.61
C ALA A 122 0.63 5.76 -11.37
N LYS A 123 -0.50 5.07 -11.54
CA LYS A 123 -1.69 5.61 -12.22
C LYS A 123 -2.89 5.79 -11.29
N PHE A 124 -2.94 5.05 -10.19
CA PHE A 124 -4.06 5.10 -9.25
C PHE A 124 -3.58 4.89 -7.81
N ILE A 125 -4.00 5.74 -6.87
CA ILE A 125 -3.76 5.52 -5.44
C ILE A 125 -5.00 5.92 -4.64
N LEU A 126 -5.51 5.01 -3.80
CA LEU A 126 -6.68 5.23 -2.94
C LEU A 126 -7.90 5.83 -3.67
N GLY A 127 -8.16 5.36 -4.89
CA GLY A 127 -9.28 5.85 -5.71
C GLY A 127 -9.06 7.24 -6.33
N MET A 128 -7.83 7.74 -6.34
CA MET A 128 -7.42 8.91 -7.11
C MET A 128 -6.58 8.47 -8.29
N GLU A 129 -6.90 8.99 -9.48
CA GLU A 129 -6.08 8.82 -10.67
C GLU A 129 -4.93 9.81 -10.64
N ILE A 130 -3.76 9.36 -11.05
CA ILE A 130 -2.54 10.16 -11.18
C ILE A 130 -2.17 10.22 -12.65
N ASP A 131 -2.06 11.42 -13.17
CA ASP A 131 -1.48 11.71 -14.47
C ASP A 131 -0.20 12.50 -14.26
N HIS A 132 0.94 11.87 -14.57
CA HIS A 132 2.26 12.45 -14.34
C HIS A 132 2.98 12.59 -15.68
N ASP A 133 2.94 13.80 -16.23
CA ASP A 133 3.62 14.15 -17.46
C ASP A 133 4.99 14.74 -17.15
N MET A 134 6.00 13.87 -17.28
CA MET A 134 7.42 14.22 -17.10
C MET A 134 7.93 15.22 -18.15
N THR A 135 7.29 15.31 -19.32
CA THR A 135 7.71 16.21 -20.41
C THR A 135 7.28 17.64 -20.12
N SER A 136 6.02 17.82 -19.71
CA SER A 136 5.50 19.12 -19.29
C SER A 136 5.83 19.47 -17.84
N GLY A 137 6.31 18.51 -17.05
CA GLY A 137 6.62 18.68 -15.63
C GLY A 137 5.36 18.86 -14.77
N THR A 138 4.23 18.29 -15.20
CA THR A 138 2.94 18.44 -14.52
C THR A 138 2.50 17.13 -13.88
N LEU A 139 1.83 17.24 -12.73
CA LEU A 139 1.19 16.12 -12.06
C LEU A 139 -0.25 16.52 -11.73
N MET A 140 -1.20 15.80 -12.31
CA MET A 140 -2.63 15.99 -12.07
C MET A 140 -3.19 14.82 -11.26
N ILE A 141 -4.12 15.16 -10.38
CA ILE A 141 -4.89 14.18 -9.61
C ILE A 141 -6.35 14.37 -9.96
N ASN A 142 -7.04 13.31 -10.36
CA ASN A 142 -8.46 13.36 -10.66
C ASN A 142 -9.20 12.14 -10.05
N GLN A 143 -10.53 12.17 -10.08
CA GLN A 143 -11.38 11.09 -9.58
C GLN A 143 -12.53 10.78 -10.56
N THR A 144 -12.28 10.96 -11.86
CA THR A 144 -13.30 10.81 -12.90
C THR A 144 -13.97 9.44 -12.83
N ARG A 145 -13.19 8.35 -12.75
CA ARG A 145 -13.73 7.01 -12.62
C ARG A 145 -14.61 6.81 -11.38
N TYR A 146 -14.24 7.39 -10.24
CA TYR A 146 -15.08 7.28 -9.04
C TYR A 146 -16.44 7.98 -9.24
N ILE A 147 -16.44 9.16 -9.86
CA ILE A 147 -17.66 9.89 -10.21
C ILE A 147 -18.52 9.05 -11.17
N ASP A 148 -17.92 8.48 -12.21
CA ASP A 148 -18.62 7.63 -13.17
C ASP A 148 -19.19 6.36 -12.54
N ASP A 149 -18.42 5.70 -11.66
CA ASP A 149 -18.86 4.49 -10.95
C ASP A 149 -20.05 4.79 -10.02
N VAL A 150 -20.00 5.90 -9.29
CA VAL A 150 -21.13 6.38 -8.46
C VAL A 150 -22.34 6.69 -9.35
N ALA A 151 -22.13 7.35 -10.48
CA ALA A 151 -23.21 7.71 -11.39
C ALA A 151 -23.89 6.51 -12.02
N ASN A 152 -23.12 5.53 -12.48
CA ASN A 152 -23.63 4.29 -13.03
C ASN A 152 -24.37 3.47 -11.98
N ARG A 153 -23.88 3.46 -10.73
CA ARG A 153 -24.49 2.68 -9.65
C ARG A 153 -25.83 3.24 -9.17
N PHE A 154 -25.96 4.57 -9.07
CA PHE A 154 -27.11 5.20 -8.41
C PHE A 154 -28.03 6.00 -9.34
N TRP A 155 -27.56 6.43 -10.51
CA TRP A 155 -28.35 7.27 -11.43
C TRP A 155 -28.72 6.56 -12.74
N ALA A 156 -27.93 5.60 -13.24
CA ALA A 156 -28.19 4.94 -14.52
C ALA A 156 -29.37 3.92 -14.53
N ARG A 157 -30.07 3.71 -13.40
CA ARG A 157 -31.15 2.71 -13.27
C ARG A 157 -32.57 3.28 -13.16
N LYS A 158 -32.80 4.53 -13.61
CA LYS A 158 -34.15 5.11 -13.76
C LYS A 158 -34.45 5.45 -15.22
N ARG A 159 -34.68 4.44 -16.06
CA ARG A 159 -35.54 4.51 -17.25
C ARG A 159 -36.17 3.15 -17.51
#